data_AF-A0A355FTE9-F1
#
_entry.id   AF-A0A355FTE9-F1
#
_cell.length_a   1.000
_cell.length_b   1.000
_cell.length_c   1.000
_cell.angle_alpha   90.00
_cell.angle_beta   90.00
_cell.angle_gamma   90.00
#
_symmetry.space_group_name_H-M   'P 1'
#
loop_
_entity.id
_entity.type
_entity.pdbx_description
1 polymer ?
#
loop_
_entity_poly.entity_id
_entity_poly.type
_entity_poly.pdbx_seq_one_letter_code
_entity_poly.pdbx_strand_id
1 'polypeptide(L)'
;MRTDLYQGHDYYMLDDLLTEEHKLIRDAAREWVKKEVSPIIEDAAEKCVFPRHLLPGLGEIGAFGPYIPAEYGGPGLDQISYGILMQELERCDSGLRSTASVQSSLVMYPIWRYGSEEQKQAFLPKLATGEMMGCFGLTEPDHGSNPGGMTTNFKDDGDHVILNGAKMWISNAPFADIAVVWAKNEAGRIKGIIVERGMEGFSTPTMHGKWSLRASDTGELIFD
;
A
#
# COMPACT_ATOMS: atom_id res chain seq x y z
N MET A 1 -5.46 -19.10 -22.78
CA MET A 1 -5.76 -17.92 -21.95
C MET A 1 -6.88 -17.15 -22.61
N ARG A 2 -7.84 -16.67 -21.82
CA ARG A 2 -8.91 -15.78 -22.30
C ARG A 2 -8.31 -14.39 -22.43
N THR A 3 -8.44 -13.77 -23.60
CA THR A 3 -7.97 -12.39 -23.81
C THR A 3 -8.88 -11.42 -23.06
N ASP A 4 -8.30 -10.49 -22.28
CA ASP A 4 -9.05 -9.38 -21.69
C ASP A 4 -9.42 -8.36 -22.78
N LEU A 5 -10.67 -8.42 -23.24
CA LEU A 5 -11.23 -7.55 -24.27
C LEU A 5 -11.91 -6.30 -23.69
N TYR A 6 -11.72 -6.00 -22.41
CA TYR A 6 -12.41 -4.89 -21.76
C TYR A 6 -12.19 -3.56 -22.48
N GLN A 7 -13.30 -2.86 -22.66
CA GLN A 7 -13.38 -1.47 -23.07
C GLN A 7 -14.36 -0.79 -22.12
N GLY A 8 -13.99 0.38 -21.59
CA GLY A 8 -14.85 1.14 -20.71
C GLY A 8 -16.08 1.66 -21.45
N HIS A 9 -17.26 1.50 -20.86
CA HIS A 9 -18.45 2.19 -21.35
C HIS A 9 -18.51 3.59 -20.76
N ASP A 10 -18.75 4.59 -21.60
CA ASP A 10 -18.89 5.98 -21.15
C ASP A 10 -20.28 6.54 -21.50
N TYR A 11 -21.30 6.08 -20.76
CA TYR A 11 -22.68 6.48 -20.99
C TYR A 11 -22.96 7.95 -20.66
N TYR A 12 -22.16 8.54 -19.77
CA TYR A 12 -22.35 9.92 -19.26
C TYR A 12 -21.27 10.89 -19.74
N MET A 13 -20.44 10.50 -20.71
CA MET A 13 -19.38 11.33 -21.27
C MET A 13 -18.40 11.82 -20.19
N LEU A 14 -18.05 10.96 -19.24
CA LEU A 14 -17.05 11.26 -18.20
C LEU A 14 -15.69 11.60 -18.81
N ASP A 15 -15.36 11.06 -19.98
CA ASP A 15 -14.12 11.39 -20.69
C ASP A 15 -14.04 12.88 -21.07
N ASP A 16 -15.17 13.57 -21.24
CA ASP A 16 -15.19 15.02 -21.52
C ASP A 16 -14.76 15.85 -20.28
N LEU A 17 -14.78 15.24 -19.09
CA LEU A 17 -14.32 15.85 -17.84
C LEU A 17 -12.84 15.58 -17.54
N LEU A 18 -12.21 14.68 -18.31
CA LEU A 18 -10.82 14.28 -18.12
C LEU A 18 -9.90 15.00 -19.10
N THR A 19 -8.69 15.34 -18.63
CA THR A 19 -7.64 15.85 -19.52
C THR A 19 -7.10 14.73 -20.42
N GLU A 20 -6.39 15.09 -21.48
CA GLU A 20 -5.71 14.10 -22.33
C GLU A 20 -4.63 13.31 -21.56
N GLU A 21 -3.98 13.94 -20.57
CA GLU A 21 -3.05 13.26 -19.67
C GLU A 21 -3.76 12.21 -18.81
N HIS A 22 -4.92 12.54 -18.24
CA HIS A 22 -5.73 11.58 -17.48
C HIS A 22 -6.14 10.37 -18.32
N LYS A 23 -6.57 10.59 -19.56
CA LYS A 23 -6.95 9.52 -20.50
C LYS A 23 -5.74 8.66 -20.86
N LEU A 24 -4.58 9.27 -21.09
CA LEU A 24 -3.34 8.54 -21.38
C LEU A 24 -2.91 7.66 -20.19
N ILE A 25 -2.97 8.18 -18.97
CA ILE A 25 -2.68 7.42 -17.74
C ILE A 25 -3.61 6.21 -17.62
N ARG A 26 -4.92 6.43 -17.81
CA ARG A 26 -5.92 5.36 -17.80
C ARG A 26 -5.58 4.27 -18.80
N ASP A 27 -5.32 4.65 -20.04
CA ASP A 27 -5.13 3.68 -21.12
C ASP A 27 -3.79 2.93 -20.95
N ALA A 28 -2.73 3.60 -20.50
CA ALA A 28 -1.47 2.95 -20.15
C ALA A 28 -1.64 1.92 -19.01
N ALA A 29 -2.33 2.30 -17.93
CA ALA A 29 -2.61 1.39 -16.82
C ALA A 29 -3.47 0.20 -17.26
N ARG A 30 -4.51 0.44 -18.08
CA ARG A 30 -5.38 -0.60 -18.64
C ARG A 30 -4.60 -1.61 -19.46
N GLU A 31 -3.75 -1.14 -20.38
CA GLU A 31 -2.96 -2.02 -21.24
C GLU A 31 -1.94 -2.84 -20.44
N TRP A 32 -1.30 -2.24 -19.42
CA TRP A 32 -0.45 -2.98 -18.49
C TRP A 32 -1.24 -4.06 -17.72
N VAL A 33 -2.43 -3.74 -17.20
CA VAL A 33 -3.30 -4.70 -16.50
C VAL A 33 -3.72 -5.86 -17.41
N LYS A 34 -4.09 -5.58 -18.67
CA LYS A 34 -4.46 -6.60 -19.65
C LYS A 34 -3.30 -7.55 -19.95
N LYS A 35 -2.09 -7.00 -20.05
CA LYS A 35 -0.89 -7.73 -20.46
C LYS A 35 -0.27 -8.53 -19.32
N GLU A 36 -0.08 -7.91 -18.16
CA GLU A 36 0.74 -8.46 -17.07
C GLU A 36 -0.09 -9.13 -15.97
N VAL A 37 -1.31 -8.65 -15.71
CA VAL A 37 -2.10 -9.07 -14.54
C VAL A 37 -3.21 -10.04 -14.90
N SER A 38 -4.06 -9.65 -15.85
CA SER A 38 -5.27 -10.41 -16.24
C SER A 38 -4.98 -11.89 -16.58
N PRO A 39 -3.84 -12.25 -17.22
CA PRO A 39 -3.54 -13.64 -17.52
C PRO A 39 -3.24 -14.53 -16.31
N ILE A 40 -2.88 -13.95 -15.15
CA ILE A 40 -2.39 -14.69 -13.97
C ILE A 40 -3.27 -14.54 -12.72
N ILE A 41 -4.18 -13.57 -12.70
CA ILE A 41 -4.86 -13.14 -11.47
C ILE A 41 -5.80 -14.20 -10.88
N GLU A 42 -6.47 -14.99 -11.73
CA GLU A 42 -7.35 -16.08 -11.28
C GLU A 42 -6.55 -17.16 -10.52
N ASP A 43 -5.39 -17.55 -11.03
CA ASP A 43 -4.51 -18.53 -10.39
C ASP A 43 -3.93 -17.99 -9.08
N ALA A 44 -3.54 -16.71 -9.06
CA ALA A 44 -3.08 -16.04 -7.85
C ALA A 44 -4.17 -15.98 -6.76
N ALA A 45 -5.41 -15.67 -7.14
CA ALA A 45 -6.56 -15.64 -6.25
C ALA A 45 -6.91 -17.04 -5.73
N GLU A 46 -6.87 -18.07 -6.57
CA GLU A 46 -7.10 -19.46 -6.15
C GLU A 46 -6.05 -19.91 -5.13
N LYS A 47 -4.78 -19.59 -5.38
CA LYS A 47 -3.64 -19.95 -4.53
C LYS A 47 -3.47 -19.10 -3.26
N CYS A 48 -4.28 -18.06 -3.06
CA CYS A 48 -4.13 -17.11 -1.94
C CYS A 48 -2.73 -16.46 -1.87
N VAL A 49 -2.21 -15.99 -3.00
CA VAL A 49 -0.87 -15.39 -3.03
C VAL A 49 -0.86 -14.11 -3.85
N PHE A 50 -0.15 -13.08 -3.36
CA PHE A 50 0.14 -11.90 -4.16
C PHE A 50 1.28 -12.20 -5.17
N PRO A 51 1.10 -11.94 -6.48
CA PRO A 51 2.15 -12.11 -7.48
C PRO A 51 3.21 -10.99 -7.39
N ARG A 52 4.15 -11.12 -6.46
CA ARG A 52 5.18 -10.09 -6.15
C ARG A 52 6.04 -9.62 -7.33
N HIS A 53 6.15 -10.42 -8.38
CA HIS A 53 6.86 -10.02 -9.60
C HIS A 53 6.19 -8.83 -10.32
N LEU A 54 4.94 -8.49 -9.99
CA LEU A 54 4.25 -7.31 -10.50
C LEU A 54 4.68 -5.99 -9.83
N LEU A 55 5.38 -6.04 -8.68
CA LEU A 55 5.73 -4.83 -7.91
C LEU A 55 6.54 -3.81 -8.72
N PRO A 56 7.60 -4.20 -9.47
CA PRO A 56 8.32 -3.25 -10.30
C PRO A 56 7.42 -2.61 -11.37
N GLY A 57 6.56 -3.41 -12.01
CA GLY A 57 5.62 -2.92 -13.01
C GLY A 57 4.60 -1.92 -12.45
N LEU A 58 4.14 -2.11 -11.21
CA LEU A 58 3.30 -1.14 -10.51
C LEU A 58 4.03 0.20 -10.26
N GLY A 59 5.32 0.14 -9.93
CA GLY A 59 6.17 1.33 -9.83
C GLY A 59 6.33 2.03 -11.19
N GLU A 60 6.62 1.27 -12.26
CA GLU A 60 6.82 1.78 -13.62
C GLU A 60 5.60 2.51 -14.19
N ILE A 61 4.38 2.02 -13.93
CA ILE A 61 3.14 2.69 -14.37
C ILE A 61 2.72 3.85 -13.46
N GLY A 62 3.48 4.14 -12.40
CA GLY A 62 3.19 5.21 -11.45
C GLY A 62 2.09 4.90 -10.44
N ALA A 63 1.77 3.63 -10.18
CA ALA A 63 0.72 3.24 -9.23
C ALA A 63 1.11 3.44 -7.75
N PHE A 64 2.39 3.70 -7.46
CA PHE A 64 2.90 3.97 -6.12
C PHE A 64 3.14 5.46 -5.91
N GLY A 65 2.31 6.07 -5.07
CA GLY A 65 2.39 7.48 -4.70
C GLY A 65 2.37 8.45 -5.89
N PRO A 66 1.41 8.37 -6.84
CA PRO A 66 1.41 9.21 -8.04
C PRO A 66 1.43 10.72 -7.72
N TYR A 67 0.87 11.14 -6.58
CA TYR A 67 0.85 12.53 -6.14
C TYR A 67 2.06 12.95 -5.29
N ILE A 68 3.01 12.04 -5.05
CA ILE A 68 4.24 12.36 -4.35
C ILE A 68 5.11 13.22 -5.27
N PRO A 69 5.65 14.37 -4.79
CA PRO A 69 6.47 15.25 -5.60
C PRO A 69 7.72 14.59 -6.20
N ALA A 70 8.16 15.10 -7.35
CA ALA A 70 9.34 14.62 -8.08
C ALA A 70 10.64 14.69 -7.26
N GLU A 71 10.78 15.67 -6.37
CA GLU A 71 11.93 15.77 -5.46
C GLU A 71 12.07 14.56 -4.51
N TYR A 72 10.99 13.80 -4.32
CA TYR A 72 10.94 12.59 -3.49
C TYR A 72 10.77 11.30 -4.34
N GLY A 73 10.97 11.39 -5.65
CA GLY A 73 10.92 10.24 -6.58
C GLY A 73 9.53 9.86 -7.09
N GLY A 74 8.46 10.57 -6.72
CA GLY A 74 7.13 10.37 -7.29
C GLY A 74 6.89 11.18 -8.57
N PRO A 75 5.79 10.96 -9.31
CA PRO A 75 5.55 11.67 -10.57
C PRO A 75 4.85 13.03 -10.40
N GLY A 76 4.42 13.42 -9.19
CA GLY A 76 3.81 14.72 -8.92
C GLY A 76 2.45 14.95 -9.60
N LEU A 77 1.72 13.88 -9.89
CA LEU A 77 0.40 13.89 -10.52
C LEU A 77 -0.71 14.34 -9.55
N ASP A 78 -1.89 14.58 -10.09
CA ASP A 78 -3.05 14.95 -9.29
C ASP A 78 -3.82 13.75 -8.70
N GLN A 79 -4.79 14.05 -7.84
CA GLN A 79 -5.63 13.03 -7.20
C GLN A 79 -6.59 12.34 -8.18
N ILE A 80 -6.91 12.96 -9.33
CA ILE A 80 -7.72 12.35 -10.38
C ILE A 80 -6.93 11.20 -11.02
N SER A 81 -5.66 11.44 -11.34
CA SER A 81 -4.72 10.44 -11.84
C SER A 81 -4.58 9.26 -10.88
N TYR A 82 -4.48 9.52 -9.57
CA TYR A 82 -4.49 8.46 -8.56
C TYR A 82 -5.79 7.63 -8.60
N GLY A 83 -6.95 8.28 -8.65
CA GLY A 83 -8.25 7.60 -8.74
C GLY A 83 -8.37 6.72 -9.99
N ILE A 84 -7.94 7.23 -11.15
CA ILE A 84 -7.93 6.51 -12.43
C ILE A 84 -7.04 5.27 -12.36
N LEU A 85 -5.82 5.40 -11.82
CA LEU A 85 -4.90 4.28 -11.63
C LEU A 85 -5.55 3.21 -10.76
N MET A 86 -6.09 3.59 -9.60
CA MET A 86 -6.75 2.63 -8.71
C MET A 86 -7.96 1.96 -9.37
N GLN A 87 -8.74 2.69 -10.16
CA GLN A 87 -9.88 2.15 -10.90
C GLN A 87 -9.46 1.07 -11.91
N GLU A 88 -8.42 1.32 -12.70
CA GLU A 88 -7.95 0.34 -13.69
C GLU A 88 -7.31 -0.89 -13.04
N LEU A 89 -6.64 -0.74 -11.89
CA LEU A 89 -6.14 -1.89 -11.12
C LEU A 89 -7.28 -2.73 -10.54
N GLU A 90 -8.27 -2.10 -9.89
CA GLU A 90 -9.39 -2.79 -9.24
C GLU A 90 -10.38 -3.40 -10.23
N ARG A 91 -10.46 -2.86 -11.45
CA ARG A 91 -11.18 -3.50 -12.55
C ARG A 91 -10.71 -4.94 -12.77
N CYS A 92 -9.43 -5.21 -12.54
CA CYS A 92 -8.88 -6.56 -12.63
C CYS A 92 -9.02 -7.31 -11.31
N ASP A 93 -8.47 -6.78 -10.21
CA ASP A 93 -8.60 -7.38 -8.89
C ASP A 93 -8.37 -6.37 -7.75
N SER A 94 -9.25 -6.42 -6.75
CA SER A 94 -9.18 -5.56 -5.58
C SER A 94 -7.96 -5.81 -4.69
N GLY A 95 -7.36 -7.00 -4.72
CA GLY A 95 -6.11 -7.32 -4.01
C GLY A 95 -4.91 -6.57 -4.59
N LEU A 96 -4.80 -6.51 -5.92
CA LEU A 96 -3.79 -5.70 -6.62
C LEU A 96 -3.90 -4.22 -6.26
N ARG A 97 -5.11 -3.66 -6.39
CA ARG A 97 -5.37 -2.27 -6.00
C ARG A 97 -5.11 -2.05 -4.51
N SER A 98 -5.35 -3.05 -3.65
CA SER A 98 -5.06 -2.95 -2.21
C SER A 98 -3.60 -2.79 -1.91
N THR A 99 -2.73 -3.53 -2.61
CA THR A 99 -1.29 -3.37 -2.45
C THR A 99 -0.84 -1.96 -2.84
N ALA A 100 -1.34 -1.42 -3.96
CA ALA A 100 -1.01 -0.07 -4.41
C ALA A 100 -1.57 1.04 -3.51
N SER A 101 -2.80 0.89 -2.99
CA SER A 101 -3.40 1.85 -2.05
C SER A 101 -2.66 1.90 -0.72
N VAL A 102 -2.25 0.75 -0.18
CA VAL A 102 -1.44 0.69 1.06
C VAL A 102 -0.12 1.41 0.86
N GLN A 103 0.60 1.08 -0.21
CA GLN A 103 1.89 1.71 -0.55
C GLN A 103 1.73 3.23 -0.69
N SER A 104 0.76 3.69 -1.48
CA SER A 104 0.57 5.10 -1.78
C SER A 104 0.03 5.90 -0.60
N SER A 105 -1.20 5.59 -0.18
CA SER A 105 -1.97 6.44 0.73
C SER A 105 -1.77 6.14 2.20
N LEU A 106 -1.30 4.94 2.53
CA LEU A 106 -1.12 4.54 3.93
C LEU A 106 0.35 4.52 4.35
N VAL A 107 1.30 4.42 3.42
CA VAL A 107 2.74 4.44 3.73
C VAL A 107 3.39 5.72 3.22
N MET A 108 3.42 5.94 1.90
CA MET A 108 4.12 7.09 1.32
C MET A 108 3.49 8.41 1.76
N TYR A 109 2.16 8.53 1.76
CA TYR A 109 1.48 9.77 2.17
C TYR A 109 1.82 10.22 3.61
N PRO A 110 1.69 9.39 4.67
CA PRO A 110 2.05 9.85 6.00
C PRO A 110 3.55 10.15 6.17
N ILE A 111 4.45 9.44 5.48
CA ILE A 111 5.88 9.78 5.47
C ILE A 111 6.08 11.16 4.83
N TRP A 112 5.50 11.39 3.65
CA TRP A 112 5.58 12.67 2.95
C TRP A 112 4.99 13.83 3.74
N ARG A 113 3.83 13.61 4.38
CA ARG A 113 3.08 14.67 5.06
C ARG A 113 3.56 14.95 6.47
N TYR A 114 4.00 13.94 7.21
CA TYR A 114 4.27 14.02 8.65
C TYR A 114 5.71 13.65 9.04
N GLY A 115 6.45 13.00 8.15
CA GLY A 115 7.83 12.61 8.39
C GLY A 115 8.79 13.80 8.33
N SER A 116 9.98 13.61 8.93
CA SER A 116 11.10 14.54 8.78
C SER A 116 11.64 14.53 7.35
N GLU A 117 12.43 15.54 6.99
CA GLU A 117 13.03 15.59 5.65
C GLU A 117 13.96 14.39 5.41
N GLU A 118 14.71 13.98 6.44
CA GLU A 118 15.58 12.81 6.40
C GLU A 118 14.79 11.53 6.12
N GLN A 119 13.62 11.35 6.74
CA GLN A 119 12.75 10.20 6.50
C GLN A 119 12.18 10.20 5.08
N LYS A 120 11.77 11.37 4.57
CA LYS A 120 11.24 11.48 3.20
C LYS A 120 12.28 11.08 2.17
N GLN A 121 13.49 11.62 2.28
CA GLN A 121 14.60 11.33 1.37
C GLN A 121 15.07 9.87 1.46
N ALA A 122 15.05 9.28 2.66
CA ALA A 122 15.46 7.88 2.87
C ALA A 122 14.49 6.86 2.28
N PHE A 123 13.17 7.09 2.42
CA PHE A 123 12.16 6.08 2.10
C PHE A 123 11.40 6.33 0.80
N LEU A 124 10.93 7.57 0.53
CA LEU A 124 9.98 7.82 -0.56
C LEU A 124 10.51 7.42 -1.94
N PRO A 125 11.79 7.68 -2.32
CA PRO A 125 12.28 7.28 -3.64
C PRO A 125 12.24 5.77 -3.86
N LYS A 126 12.57 4.97 -2.82
CA LYS A 126 12.56 3.50 -2.89
C LYS A 126 11.15 2.93 -2.86
N LEU A 127 10.25 3.58 -2.12
CA LEU A 127 8.82 3.21 -2.08
C LEU A 127 8.13 3.50 -3.42
N ALA A 128 8.51 4.59 -4.10
CA ALA A 128 7.93 4.99 -5.39
C ALA A 128 8.28 4.02 -6.51
N THR A 129 9.50 3.46 -6.51
CA THR A 129 9.94 2.47 -7.50
C THR A 129 9.46 1.04 -7.20
N GLY A 130 9.01 0.79 -5.97
CA GLY A 130 8.71 -0.56 -5.49
C GLY A 130 9.96 -1.39 -5.13
N GLU A 131 11.15 -0.76 -5.08
CA GLU A 131 12.35 -1.38 -4.48
C GLU A 131 12.10 -1.72 -3.02
N MET A 132 11.33 -0.87 -2.33
CA MET A 132 10.90 -1.07 -0.96
C MET A 132 9.38 -1.13 -0.91
N MET A 133 8.84 -2.06 -0.11
CA MET A 133 7.42 -2.19 0.15
C MET A 133 7.07 -1.81 1.59
N GLY A 134 5.95 -1.12 1.75
CA GLY A 134 5.44 -0.72 3.04
C GLY A 134 4.13 -1.40 3.41
N CYS A 135 3.86 -1.41 4.72
CA CYS A 135 2.56 -1.75 5.29
C CYS A 135 2.14 -0.76 6.39
N PHE A 136 0.87 -0.78 6.77
CA PHE A 136 0.27 0.20 7.69
C PHE A 136 -0.39 -0.46 8.90
N GLY A 137 0.20 -0.27 10.08
CA GLY A 137 -0.24 -0.90 11.33
C GLY A 137 -1.13 0.01 12.16
N LEU A 138 -2.45 -0.12 12.04
CA LEU A 138 -3.42 0.61 12.87
C LEU A 138 -4.34 -0.33 13.65
N THR A 139 -5.05 -1.19 12.93
CA THR A 139 -6.03 -2.14 13.47
C THR A 139 -5.37 -3.19 14.37
N GLU A 140 -6.02 -3.48 15.49
CA GLU A 140 -5.60 -4.51 16.46
C GLU A 140 -6.69 -5.58 16.58
N PRO A 141 -6.39 -6.78 17.12
CA PRO A 141 -7.38 -7.83 17.32
C PRO A 141 -8.64 -7.35 18.06
N ASP A 142 -8.47 -6.55 19.10
CA ASP A 142 -9.56 -6.03 19.94
C ASP A 142 -10.07 -4.63 19.50
N HIS A 143 -9.39 -4.00 18.52
CA HIS A 143 -9.65 -2.62 18.11
C HIS A 143 -9.61 -2.43 16.58
N GLY A 144 -10.77 -2.63 15.94
CA GLY A 144 -11.03 -2.27 14.55
C GLY A 144 -11.62 -0.87 14.40
N SER A 145 -12.94 -0.74 14.61
CA SER A 145 -13.67 0.52 14.43
C SER A 145 -13.38 1.57 15.50
N ASN A 146 -12.73 1.20 16.61
CA ASN A 146 -12.31 2.11 17.69
C ASN A 146 -10.78 2.20 17.80
N PRO A 147 -10.10 2.91 16.88
CA PRO A 147 -8.64 3.04 16.92
C PRO A 147 -8.15 3.81 18.16
N GLY A 148 -8.99 4.68 18.76
CA GLY A 148 -8.65 5.35 20.02
C GLY A 148 -8.46 4.39 21.19
N GLY A 149 -9.05 3.20 21.12
CA GLY A 149 -8.93 2.12 22.11
C GLY A 149 -7.59 1.41 22.10
N MET A 150 -6.78 1.55 21.05
CA MET A 150 -5.56 0.76 20.79
C MET A 150 -4.65 0.55 22.01
N THR A 151 -4.03 -0.62 22.09
CA THR A 151 -3.17 -1.07 23.19
C THR A 151 -1.70 -1.10 22.80
N THR A 152 -1.38 -1.17 21.50
CA THR A 152 0.00 -0.99 21.03
C THR A 152 0.52 0.34 21.56
N ASN A 153 1.67 0.28 22.23
CA ASN A 153 2.26 1.40 22.91
C ASN A 153 3.76 1.46 22.64
N PHE A 154 4.33 2.64 22.83
CA PHE A 154 5.77 2.82 22.77
C PHE A 154 6.24 3.68 23.93
N LYS A 155 7.48 3.43 24.34
CA LYS A 155 8.19 4.19 25.35
C LYS A 155 9.52 4.67 24.79
N ASP A 156 9.90 5.89 25.14
CA ASP A 156 11.22 6.45 24.86
C ASP A 156 12.28 5.78 25.75
N ASP A 157 13.37 5.30 25.16
CA ASP A 157 14.52 4.72 25.85
C ASP A 157 15.84 5.39 25.40
N GLY A 158 15.80 6.72 25.22
CA GLY A 158 16.98 7.53 24.95
C GLY A 158 17.27 7.68 23.46
N ASP A 159 18.09 6.79 22.91
CA ASP A 159 18.45 6.81 21.48
C ASP A 159 17.52 5.97 20.60
N HIS A 160 16.59 5.24 21.22
CA HIS A 160 15.61 4.41 20.55
C HIS A 160 14.25 4.43 21.28
N VAL A 161 13.26 3.79 20.69
CA VAL A 161 11.94 3.58 21.30
C VAL A 161 11.69 2.08 21.44
N ILE A 162 11.07 1.68 22.55
CA ILE A 162 10.59 0.32 22.77
C ILE A 162 9.12 0.29 22.38
N LEU A 163 8.78 -0.48 21.34
CA LEU A 163 7.42 -0.65 20.82
C LEU A 163 6.89 -2.02 21.21
N ASN A 164 5.70 -2.09 21.80
CA ASN A 164 5.06 -3.34 22.22
C ASN A 164 3.62 -3.43 21.72
N GLY A 165 3.21 -4.63 21.31
CA GLY A 165 1.82 -4.96 21.00
C GLY A 165 1.67 -5.71 19.66
N ALA A 166 0.45 -5.76 19.15
CA ALA A 166 0.15 -6.46 17.91
C ALA A 166 -0.86 -5.70 17.03
N LYS A 167 -0.64 -5.77 15.71
CA LYS A 167 -1.57 -5.28 14.67
C LYS A 167 -2.06 -6.46 13.85
N MET A 168 -3.32 -6.40 13.43
CA MET A 168 -3.99 -7.49 12.71
C MET A 168 -4.65 -7.00 11.43
N TRP A 169 -4.76 -7.88 10.43
CA TRP A 169 -5.31 -7.60 9.09
C TRP A 169 -4.49 -6.60 8.28
N ILE A 170 -3.17 -6.70 8.37
CA ILE A 170 -2.26 -5.74 7.76
C ILE A 170 -1.85 -6.22 6.36
N SER A 171 -2.44 -5.59 5.35
CA SER A 171 -2.06 -5.80 3.95
C SER A 171 -0.58 -5.47 3.72
N ASN A 172 0.07 -6.25 2.86
CA ASN A 172 1.51 -6.22 2.54
C ASN A 172 2.46 -6.66 3.67
N ALA A 173 2.01 -6.79 4.93
CA ALA A 173 2.89 -7.10 6.07
C ALA A 173 3.84 -8.30 5.82
N PRO A 174 3.41 -9.42 5.21
CA PRO A 174 4.29 -10.57 4.98
C PRO A 174 5.51 -10.31 4.08
N PHE A 175 5.50 -9.23 3.30
CA PHE A 175 6.59 -8.88 2.37
C PHE A 175 7.05 -7.43 2.46
N ALA A 176 6.49 -6.64 3.37
CA ALA A 176 6.91 -5.27 3.58
C ALA A 176 8.30 -5.21 4.20
N ASP A 177 9.10 -4.26 3.72
CA ASP A 177 10.40 -3.89 4.28
C ASP A 177 10.25 -2.89 5.42
N ILE A 178 9.20 -2.05 5.37
CA ILE A 178 8.86 -1.11 6.45
C ILE A 178 7.39 -1.20 6.87
N ALA A 179 7.13 -0.83 8.11
CA ALA A 179 5.79 -0.66 8.64
C ALA A 179 5.62 0.75 9.22
N VAL A 180 4.57 1.46 8.81
CA VAL A 180 4.12 2.69 9.47
C VAL A 180 3.10 2.29 10.55
N VAL A 181 3.53 2.31 11.80
CA VAL A 181 2.77 1.78 12.95
C VAL A 181 2.24 2.91 13.80
N TRP A 182 0.96 2.84 14.18
CA TRP A 182 0.34 3.76 15.12
C TRP A 182 0.29 3.15 16.51
N ALA A 183 0.87 3.86 17.47
CA ALA A 183 1.01 3.40 18.86
C ALA A 183 0.80 4.57 19.83
N LYS A 184 0.35 4.26 21.06
CA LYS A 184 0.20 5.24 22.15
C LYS A 184 1.53 5.46 22.88
N ASN A 185 1.87 6.72 23.14
CA ASN A 185 2.92 7.04 24.10
C ASN A 185 2.40 6.95 25.56
N GLU A 186 3.28 7.16 26.53
CA GLU A 186 2.96 7.14 27.98
C GLU A 186 1.88 8.17 28.38
N ALA A 187 1.69 9.25 27.61
CA ALA A 187 0.64 10.24 27.81
C ALA A 187 -0.70 9.86 27.13
N GLY A 188 -0.81 8.65 26.57
CA GLY A 188 -2.00 8.16 25.86
C GLY A 188 -2.21 8.80 24.48
N ARG A 189 -1.25 9.53 23.94
CA ARG A 189 -1.32 10.15 22.60
C ARG A 189 -0.84 9.18 21.55
N ILE A 190 -1.63 9.03 20.48
CA ILE A 190 -1.29 8.19 19.33
C ILE A 190 -0.28 8.93 18.45
N LYS A 191 0.81 8.24 18.07
CA LYS A 191 1.87 8.72 17.17
C LYS A 191 2.19 7.64 16.12
N GLY A 192 2.75 8.06 14.99
CA GLY A 192 3.25 7.17 13.95
C GLY A 192 4.74 6.89 14.15
N ILE A 193 5.13 5.63 13.98
CA ILE A 193 6.50 5.13 14.08
C ILE A 193 6.79 4.32 12.83
N ILE A 194 7.96 4.54 12.21
CA ILE A 194 8.43 3.71 11.10
C ILE A 194 9.29 2.59 11.71
N VAL A 195 8.96 1.34 11.41
CA VAL A 195 9.69 0.15 11.86
C VAL A 195 10.20 -0.61 10.64
N GLU A 196 11.46 -1.02 10.64
CA GLU A 196 12.06 -1.76 9.52
C GLU A 196 12.06 -3.27 9.81
N ARG A 197 11.78 -4.07 8.80
CA ARG A 197 11.81 -5.53 8.90
C ARG A 197 13.22 -6.01 9.25
N GLY A 198 13.30 -6.91 10.23
CA GLY A 198 14.58 -7.46 10.70
C GLY A 198 15.10 -6.78 11.96
N MET A 199 14.45 -5.71 12.43
CA MET A 199 14.64 -5.22 13.80
C MET A 199 14.27 -6.30 14.82
N GLU A 200 15.02 -6.36 15.92
CA GLU A 200 14.76 -7.28 17.04
C GLU A 200 13.33 -7.07 17.58
N GLY A 201 12.67 -8.16 17.97
CA GLY A 201 11.30 -8.10 18.49
C GLY A 201 10.20 -7.89 17.45
N PHE A 202 10.52 -7.61 16.17
CA PHE A 202 9.52 -7.37 15.13
C PHE A 202 9.31 -8.58 14.19
N SER A 203 8.08 -9.09 14.13
CA SER A 203 7.70 -10.16 13.19
C SER A 203 6.42 -9.85 12.39
N THR A 204 6.30 -10.53 11.24
CA THR A 204 5.26 -10.28 10.22
C THR A 204 4.60 -11.58 9.75
N PRO A 205 3.94 -12.36 10.63
CA PRO A 205 3.37 -13.64 10.25
C PRO A 205 2.25 -13.47 9.22
N THR A 206 2.15 -14.42 8.29
CA THR A 206 1.14 -14.42 7.24
C THR A 206 -0.19 -14.95 7.77
N MET A 207 -1.28 -14.29 7.39
CA MET A 207 -2.62 -14.75 7.67
C MET A 207 -3.16 -15.60 6.53
N HIS A 208 -3.73 -16.76 6.87
CA HIS A 208 -4.29 -17.71 5.91
C HIS A 208 -5.81 -17.86 6.06
N GLY A 209 -6.47 -18.52 5.10
CA GLY A 209 -7.90 -18.81 5.16
C GLY A 209 -8.83 -17.67 4.73
N LYS A 210 -8.29 -16.62 4.09
CA LYS A 210 -9.09 -15.52 3.52
C LYS A 210 -10.00 -16.02 2.40
N TRP A 211 -11.25 -15.55 2.42
CA TRP A 211 -12.23 -15.75 1.34
C TRP A 211 -12.45 -14.51 0.46
N SER A 212 -11.78 -13.41 0.78
CA SER A 212 -11.81 -12.16 0.02
C SER A 212 -10.40 -11.59 -0.09
N LEU A 213 -10.14 -10.80 -1.14
CA LEU A 213 -8.83 -10.23 -1.46
C LEU A 213 -7.72 -11.28 -1.45
N ARG A 214 -7.98 -12.45 -2.07
CA ARG A 214 -7.09 -13.61 -1.99
C ARG A 214 -5.79 -13.42 -2.76
N ALA A 215 -5.80 -12.64 -3.84
CA ALA A 215 -4.59 -12.19 -4.55
C ALA A 215 -3.92 -10.99 -3.83
N SER A 216 -3.89 -11.00 -2.50
CA SER A 216 -3.21 -10.00 -1.66
C SER A 216 -2.72 -10.67 -0.38
N ASP A 217 -1.44 -10.50 -0.05
CA ASP A 217 -0.89 -11.02 1.19
C ASP A 217 -1.29 -10.10 2.35
N THR A 218 -1.90 -10.68 3.37
CA THR A 218 -2.29 -10.00 4.61
C THR A 218 -1.64 -10.74 5.77
N GLY A 219 -1.17 -9.99 6.77
CA GLY A 219 -0.54 -10.57 7.93
C GLY A 219 -0.82 -9.77 9.20
N GLU A 220 0.02 -10.02 10.18
CA GLU A 220 0.05 -9.30 11.44
C GLU A 220 1.37 -8.54 11.56
N LEU A 221 1.43 -7.60 12.50
CA LEU A 221 2.67 -7.01 12.98
C LEU A 221 2.75 -7.30 14.47
N ILE A 222 3.79 -8.01 14.90
CA ILE A 222 3.98 -8.37 16.32
C ILE A 222 5.26 -7.69 16.80
N PHE A 223 5.18 -7.02 17.94
CA PHE A 223 6.28 -6.30 18.59
C PHE A 223 6.42 -6.79 20.04
N ASP A 224 7.54 -7.47 20.33
CA ASP A 224 7.91 -8.07 21.62
C ASP A 224 9.24 -7.54 22.17
#